data_AF-A0A1M5GRI3-F1
#
_entry.id   AF-A0A1M5GRI3-F1
#
_cell.length_a   1.000
_cell.length_b   1.000
_cell.length_c   1.000
_cell.angle_alpha   90.00
_cell.angle_beta   90.00
_cell.angle_gamma   90.00
#
_symmetry.space_group_name_H-M   'P 1'
#
loop_
_entity.id
_entity.type
_entity.pdbx_description
1 polymer ?
#
loop_
_entity_poly.entity_id
_entity_poly.type
_entity_poly.pdbx_seq_one_letter_code
_entity_poly.pdbx_strand_id
1 'polypeptide(L)'
;MRSVKRPLNWLLLCIALASVAAILLGQENPFVRESVCMRVPCPALAHSHAWEKIAYDLGIGSIVSLFFYWLVVRLPENAKRRRIRKSFAEHFREFKEDAIATMLMVTDDTFEWGFHRELVNQKKFRDYFKQEVAPGEDRWDSFHNKMTDYYLDELLTHLEILRGEILFAMSALEIDDKRVLEFLKRLSATIIRMRKTTGDYDSMKSFGNFMWEVFAGWSMVTGYQKRDFFEDMIQAI
;
A
#
# COMPACT_ATOMS: atom_id res chain seq x y z
N MET A 1 -0.50 -14.29 3.02
CA MET A 1 -1.53 -14.71 3.99
C MET A 1 -2.90 -14.01 3.79
N ARG A 2 -3.27 -13.58 2.56
CA ARG A 2 -4.66 -13.17 2.20
C ARG A 2 -5.75 -14.22 2.55
N SER A 3 -5.33 -15.46 2.79
CA SER A 3 -6.18 -16.60 3.14
C SER A 3 -6.69 -16.61 4.59
N VAL A 4 -6.20 -15.79 5.53
CA VAL A 4 -6.65 -15.86 6.94
C VAL A 4 -7.66 -14.76 7.31
N LYS A 5 -7.53 -13.56 6.75
CA LYS A 5 -8.50 -12.47 6.99
C LYS A 5 -9.87 -12.73 6.36
N ARG A 6 -9.92 -13.45 5.23
CA ARG A 6 -11.18 -13.90 4.60
C ARG A 6 -11.96 -14.90 5.46
N PRO A 7 -11.41 -16.02 5.93
CA PRO A 7 -12.13 -16.96 6.77
C PRO A 7 -12.43 -16.37 8.15
N LEU A 8 -11.58 -15.50 8.72
CA LEU A 8 -11.91 -14.81 9.96
C LEU A 8 -13.12 -13.90 9.79
N ASN A 9 -13.18 -13.10 8.72
CA ASN A 9 -14.37 -12.27 8.45
C ASN A 9 -15.63 -13.12 8.23
N TRP A 10 -15.51 -14.25 7.52
CA TRP A 10 -16.63 -15.19 7.35
C TRP A 10 -17.06 -15.81 8.68
N LEU A 11 -16.11 -16.22 9.52
CA LEU A 11 -16.39 -16.75 10.86
C LEU A 11 -17.09 -15.71 11.72
N LEU A 12 -16.59 -14.47 11.78
CA LEU A 12 -17.21 -13.38 12.53
C LEU A 12 -18.62 -13.07 12.01
N LEU A 13 -18.84 -13.15 10.70
CA LEU A 13 -20.16 -12.98 10.09
C LEU A 13 -21.10 -14.14 10.43
N CYS A 14 -20.63 -15.39 10.38
CA CYS A 14 -21.40 -16.56 10.82
C CYS A 14 -21.76 -16.47 12.31
N ILE A 15 -20.83 -16.06 13.17
CA ILE A 15 -21.08 -15.84 14.61
C ILE A 15 -22.11 -14.72 14.78
N ALA A 16 -21.99 -13.62 14.04
CA ALA A 16 -22.97 -12.53 14.09
C ALA A 16 -24.37 -13.01 13.70
N LEU A 17 -24.50 -13.74 12.58
CA LEU A 17 -25.78 -14.29 12.11
C LEU A 17 -26.37 -15.30 13.10
N ALA A 18 -25.54 -16.22 13.62
CA ALA A 18 -25.96 -17.19 14.63
C ALA A 18 -26.40 -16.50 15.93
N SER A 19 -25.71 -15.43 16.35
CA SER A 19 -26.05 -14.65 17.54
C SER A 19 -27.36 -13.90 17.37
N VAL A 20 -27.59 -13.30 16.20
CA VAL A 20 -28.87 -12.66 15.87
C VAL A 20 -30.00 -13.68 15.84
N ALA A 21 -29.77 -14.86 15.26
CA ALA A 21 -30.76 -15.94 15.27
C ALA A 21 -31.07 -16.42 16.70
N ALA A 22 -30.05 -16.57 17.56
CA ALA A 22 -30.22 -16.94 18.97
C ALA A 22 -31.03 -15.88 19.74
N ILE A 23 -30.80 -14.59 19.49
CA ILE A 23 -31.58 -13.49 20.08
C ILE A 23 -33.04 -13.53 19.62
N LEU A 24 -33.28 -13.73 18.31
CA LEU A 24 -34.64 -13.75 17.74
C LEU A 24 -35.44 -14.97 18.19
N LEU A 25 -34.80 -16.13 18.31
CA LEU A 25 -35.44 -17.37 18.74
C LEU A 25 -35.59 -17.47 20.26
N GLY A 26 -34.69 -16.82 21.02
CA GLY A 26 -34.68 -16.81 22.48
C GLY A 26 -35.42 -15.63 23.12
N GLN A 27 -36.10 -14.78 22.34
CA GLN A 27 -36.87 -13.68 22.92
C GLN A 27 -38.02 -14.18 23.82
N GLU A 28 -38.09 -13.62 25.02
CA GLU A 28 -39.20 -13.86 25.97
C GLU A 28 -40.54 -13.31 25.46
N ASN A 29 -40.52 -12.37 24.50
CA ASN A 29 -41.73 -11.82 23.90
C ASN A 29 -42.38 -12.83 22.93
N PRO A 30 -43.56 -13.38 23.26
CA PRO A 30 -44.18 -14.44 22.47
C PRO A 30 -44.55 -13.97 21.06
N PHE A 31 -44.95 -12.71 20.90
CA PHE A 31 -45.34 -12.12 19.61
C PHE A 31 -44.19 -12.09 18.59
N VAL A 32 -42.98 -11.73 19.03
CA VAL A 32 -41.81 -11.65 18.14
C VAL A 32 -41.39 -13.07 17.76
N ARG A 33 -41.37 -13.98 18.74
CA ARG A 33 -41.02 -15.38 18.52
C ARG A 33 -41.99 -16.09 17.57
N GLU A 34 -43.30 -15.95 17.78
CA GLU A 34 -44.33 -16.55 16.91
C GLU A 34 -44.25 -16.02 15.48
N SER A 35 -43.99 -14.71 15.31
CA SER A 35 -43.83 -14.11 13.98
C SER A 35 -42.65 -14.68 13.19
N VAL A 36 -41.56 -15.03 13.87
CA VAL A 36 -40.37 -15.65 13.28
C VAL A 36 -40.59 -17.15 13.07
N CYS A 37 -41.18 -17.84 14.04
CA CYS A 37 -41.48 -19.28 13.97
C CYS A 37 -42.54 -19.64 12.92
N MET A 38 -43.39 -18.70 12.52
CA MET A 38 -44.28 -18.89 11.36
C MET A 38 -43.52 -18.96 10.03
N ARG A 39 -42.30 -18.44 9.97
CA ARG A 39 -41.47 -18.39 8.74
C ARG A 39 -40.31 -19.38 8.75
N VAL A 40 -39.90 -19.86 9.93
CA VAL A 40 -38.71 -20.71 10.12
C VAL A 40 -39.07 -21.86 11.07
N PRO A 41 -38.70 -23.12 10.78
CA PRO A 41 -39.02 -24.25 11.66
C PRO A 41 -38.38 -24.05 13.05
N CYS A 42 -39.20 -23.85 14.07
CA CYS A 42 -38.77 -23.71 15.45
C CYS A 42 -38.86 -25.07 16.18
N PRO A 43 -37.78 -25.51 16.86
CA PRO A 43 -37.82 -26.75 17.64
C PRO A 43 -38.68 -26.56 18.90
N ALA A 44 -39.79 -27.30 18.98
CA ALA A 44 -40.63 -27.37 20.18
C ALA A 44 -40.00 -28.34 21.19
N LEU A 45 -39.08 -27.84 22.03
CA LEU A 45 -38.45 -28.62 23.09
C LEU A 45 -39.24 -28.51 24.40
N ALA A 46 -39.50 -29.63 25.07
CA ALA A 46 -39.99 -29.64 26.45
C ALA A 46 -38.90 -29.06 27.36
N HIS A 47 -39.23 -28.07 28.21
CA HIS A 47 -38.32 -27.16 28.97
C HIS A 47 -37.78 -25.94 28.21
N SER A 48 -38.54 -25.41 27.25
CA SER A 48 -38.11 -24.32 26.36
C SER A 48 -37.65 -23.03 27.08
N HIS A 49 -38.27 -22.67 28.21
CA HIS A 49 -38.07 -21.37 28.86
C HIS A 49 -36.63 -21.12 29.38
N ALA A 50 -35.95 -22.15 29.89
CA ALA A 50 -34.58 -22.02 30.38
C ALA A 50 -33.57 -21.93 29.23
N TRP A 51 -33.79 -22.70 28.17
CA TRP A 51 -32.90 -22.72 27.00
C TRP A 51 -33.03 -21.46 26.15
N GLU A 52 -34.24 -20.90 26.06
CA GLU A 52 -34.53 -19.62 25.39
C GLU A 52 -33.71 -18.49 26.03
N LYS A 53 -33.73 -18.38 27.37
CA LYS A 53 -32.97 -17.37 28.10
C LYS A 53 -31.46 -17.52 27.91
N ILE A 54 -30.95 -18.75 28.00
CA ILE A 54 -29.52 -19.03 27.77
C ILE A 54 -29.11 -18.64 26.34
N ALA A 55 -29.93 -18.98 25.34
CA ALA A 55 -29.66 -18.64 23.93
C ALA A 55 -29.66 -17.12 23.71
N TYR A 56 -30.60 -16.41 24.33
CA TYR A 56 -30.68 -14.96 24.28
C TYR A 56 -29.46 -14.29 24.93
N ASP A 57 -29.12 -14.67 26.17
CA ASP A 57 -27.98 -14.11 26.91
C ASP A 57 -26.66 -14.37 26.17
N LEU A 58 -26.48 -15.57 25.61
CA LEU A 58 -25.30 -15.92 24.83
C LEU A 58 -25.23 -15.17 23.48
N GLY A 59 -26.38 -14.97 22.83
CA GLY A 59 -26.49 -14.17 21.61
C GLY A 59 -26.13 -12.70 21.85
N ILE A 60 -26.68 -12.08 22.91
CA ILE A 60 -26.33 -10.70 23.30
C ILE A 60 -24.86 -10.60 23.66
N GLY A 61 -24.36 -11.49 24.52
CA GLY A 61 -22.95 -11.48 24.91
C GLY A 61 -22.02 -11.60 23.71
N SER A 62 -22.40 -12.40 22.71
CA SER A 62 -21.64 -12.56 21.47
C SER A 62 -21.67 -11.29 20.60
N ILE A 63 -22.83 -10.65 20.42
CA ILE A 63 -22.93 -9.38 19.67
C ILE A 63 -22.13 -8.27 20.34
N VAL A 64 -22.27 -8.11 21.66
CA VAL A 64 -21.50 -7.13 22.43
C VAL A 64 -20.00 -7.39 22.27
N SER A 65 -19.55 -8.64 22.38
CA SER A 65 -18.15 -9.00 22.18
C SER A 65 -17.66 -8.68 20.76
N LEU A 66 -18.46 -8.99 19.73
CA LEU A 66 -18.14 -8.65 18.34
C LEU A 66 -18.05 -7.14 18.11
N PHE A 67 -18.96 -6.38 18.72
CA PHE A 67 -18.95 -4.92 18.66
C PHE A 67 -17.69 -4.34 19.30
N PHE A 68 -17.32 -4.82 20.50
CA PHE A 68 -16.08 -4.44 21.15
C PHE A 68 -14.85 -4.82 20.34
N TYR A 69 -14.79 -6.03 19.77
CA TYR A 69 -13.70 -6.43 18.87
C TYR A 69 -13.58 -5.47 17.69
N TRP A 70 -14.70 -5.13 17.05
CA TRP A 70 -14.70 -4.23 15.92
C TRP A 70 -14.22 -2.83 16.30
N LEU A 71 -14.68 -2.29 17.44
CA LEU A 71 -14.36 -0.95 17.91
C LEU A 71 -12.92 -0.85 18.44
N VAL A 72 -12.46 -1.83 19.21
CA VAL A 72 -11.18 -1.79 19.93
C VAL A 72 -10.02 -2.31 19.08
N VAL A 73 -10.27 -3.26 18.18
CA VAL A 73 -9.21 -3.86 17.37
C VAL A 73 -9.31 -3.40 15.92
N ARG A 74 -10.47 -3.63 15.28
CA ARG A 74 -10.58 -3.51 13.83
C ARG A 74 -10.54 -2.06 13.34
N LEU A 75 -11.24 -1.16 14.02
CA LEU A 75 -11.27 0.26 13.69
C LEU A 75 -9.90 0.93 13.82
N PRO A 76 -9.17 0.84 14.95
CA PRO A 76 -7.85 1.47 15.07
C PRO A 76 -6.81 0.84 14.15
N GLU A 77 -6.85 -0.47 13.91
CA GLU A 77 -5.95 -1.14 12.96
C GLU A 77 -6.14 -0.59 11.53
N ASN A 78 -7.38 -0.48 11.06
CA ASN A 78 -7.69 0.08 9.74
C ASN A 78 -7.31 1.56 9.63
N ALA A 79 -7.55 2.35 10.69
CA ALA A 79 -7.15 3.76 10.73
C ALA A 79 -5.63 3.93 10.72
N LYS A 80 -4.89 3.09 11.46
CA LYS A 80 -3.43 3.03 11.44
C LYS A 80 -2.91 2.70 10.04
N ARG A 81 -3.42 1.64 9.42
CA ARG A 81 -3.04 1.22 8.06
C ARG A 81 -3.27 2.32 7.04
N ARG A 82 -4.45 2.96 7.07
CA ARG A 82 -4.78 4.07 6.16
C ARG A 82 -3.83 5.25 6.32
N ARG A 83 -3.48 5.63 7.56
CA ARG A 83 -2.56 6.75 7.83
C ARG A 83 -1.15 6.47 7.32
N ILE A 84 -0.59 5.31 7.64
CA ILE A 84 0.77 4.95 7.20
C ILE A 84 0.83 4.82 5.69
N ARG A 85 -0.15 4.17 5.05
CA ARG A 85 -0.20 4.08 3.58
C ARG A 85 -0.27 5.45 2.92
N LYS A 86 -1.08 6.37 3.46
CA LYS A 86 -1.20 7.73 2.95
C LYS A 86 0.14 8.47 3.06
N SER A 87 0.76 8.45 4.24
CA SER A 87 2.07 9.07 4.47
C SER A 87 3.16 8.48 3.57
N PHE A 88 3.20 7.16 3.40
CA PHE A 88 4.18 6.53 2.51
C PHE A 88 3.96 6.91 1.03
N ALA A 89 2.70 7.01 0.58
CA ALA A 89 2.38 7.47 -0.77
C ALA A 89 2.79 8.94 -0.99
N GLU A 90 2.59 9.79 0.02
CA GLU A 90 3.02 11.19 0.01
C GLU A 90 4.55 11.29 -0.09
N HIS A 91 5.29 10.56 0.76
CA HIS A 91 6.75 10.55 0.73
C HIS A 91 7.34 9.94 -0.56
N PHE A 92 6.69 8.94 -1.15
CA PHE A 92 7.13 8.42 -2.45
C PHE A 92 6.97 9.46 -3.55
N ARG A 93 5.89 10.26 -3.51
CA ARG A 93 5.69 11.35 -4.46
C ARG A 93 6.71 12.47 -4.24
N GLU A 94 6.96 12.86 -2.98
CA GLU A 94 7.98 13.85 -2.63
C GLU A 94 9.37 13.41 -3.10
N PHE A 95 9.74 12.15 -2.86
CA PHE A 95 10.96 11.55 -3.41
C PHE A 95 11.05 11.74 -4.93
N LYS A 96 9.94 11.48 -5.66
CA LYS A 96 9.95 11.65 -7.12
C LYS A 96 10.13 13.12 -7.51
N GLU A 97 9.41 14.02 -6.85
CA GLU A 97 9.48 15.46 -7.10
C GLU A 97 10.91 16.00 -6.88
N ASP A 98 11.51 15.67 -5.75
CA ASP A 98 12.84 16.14 -5.37
C ASP A 98 13.93 15.55 -6.29
N ALA A 99 13.90 14.24 -6.53
CA ALA A 99 14.86 13.61 -7.42
C ALA A 99 14.76 14.13 -8.86
N ILE A 100 13.54 14.38 -9.36
CA ILE A 100 13.35 15.02 -10.67
C ILE A 100 13.93 16.44 -10.65
N ALA A 101 13.70 17.22 -9.60
CA ALA A 101 14.27 18.57 -9.49
C ALA A 101 15.80 18.52 -9.58
N THR A 102 16.46 17.60 -8.87
CA THR A 102 17.91 17.39 -9.00
C THR A 102 18.30 16.98 -10.43
N MET A 103 17.57 16.06 -11.08
CA MET A 103 17.83 15.67 -12.47
C MET A 103 17.71 16.86 -13.44
N LEU A 104 16.72 17.74 -13.23
CA LEU A 104 16.53 18.94 -14.04
C LEU A 104 17.67 19.94 -13.82
N MET A 105 18.12 20.14 -12.58
CA MET A 105 19.31 20.95 -12.28
C MET A 105 20.54 20.43 -13.01
N VAL A 106 20.76 19.11 -13.03
CA VAL A 106 21.90 18.49 -13.73
C VAL A 106 21.81 18.67 -15.25
N THR A 107 20.59 18.58 -15.80
CA THR A 107 20.40 18.53 -17.26
C THR A 107 20.38 19.92 -17.88
N ASP A 108 19.59 20.84 -17.31
CA ASP A 108 19.24 22.14 -17.89
C ASP A 108 19.79 23.33 -17.08
N ASP A 109 20.54 23.09 -15.99
CA ASP A 109 21.05 24.06 -14.99
C ASP A 109 19.97 24.83 -14.21
N THR A 110 18.90 25.25 -14.87
CA THR A 110 17.75 25.96 -14.28
C THR A 110 16.45 25.50 -14.93
N PHE A 111 15.35 25.55 -14.17
CA PHE A 111 14.01 25.21 -14.67
C PHE A 111 12.93 26.01 -13.94
N GLU A 112 11.74 26.12 -14.53
CA GLU A 112 10.61 26.79 -13.90
C GLU A 112 10.10 26.00 -12.68
N TRP A 113 9.97 26.67 -11.54
CA TRP A 113 9.47 26.02 -10.33
C TRP A 113 8.07 25.43 -10.54
N GLY A 114 7.91 24.16 -10.18
CA GLY A 114 6.68 23.39 -10.40
C GLY A 114 6.72 22.49 -11.63
N PHE A 115 7.62 22.71 -12.59
CA PHE A 115 7.77 21.84 -13.75
C PHE A 115 8.16 20.40 -13.38
N HIS A 116 9.02 20.23 -12.36
CA HIS A 116 9.38 18.92 -11.79
C HIS A 116 8.15 18.10 -11.36
N ARG A 117 7.07 18.74 -10.88
CA ARG A 117 5.83 18.06 -10.47
C ARG A 117 5.07 17.48 -11.64
N GLU A 118 5.16 18.11 -12.81
CA GLU A 118 4.54 17.58 -14.02
C GLU A 118 5.24 16.30 -14.50
N LEU A 119 6.56 16.26 -14.34
CA LEU A 119 7.39 15.12 -14.74
C LEU A 119 7.26 13.93 -13.79
N VAL A 120 6.56 14.05 -12.65
CA VAL A 120 6.19 12.86 -11.84
C VAL A 120 5.37 11.86 -12.67
N ASN A 121 4.62 12.35 -13.66
CA ASN A 121 3.94 11.51 -14.63
C ASN A 121 4.95 10.80 -15.54
N GLN A 122 4.96 9.47 -15.51
CA GLN A 122 5.93 8.65 -16.26
C GLN A 122 5.96 8.94 -17.76
N LYS A 123 4.83 9.29 -18.38
CA LYS A 123 4.79 9.63 -19.80
C LYS A 123 5.49 10.98 -20.04
N LYS A 124 5.12 12.01 -19.28
CA LYS A 124 5.76 13.34 -19.38
C LYS A 124 7.26 13.26 -19.10
N PHE A 125 7.67 12.48 -18.10
CA PHE A 125 9.08 12.21 -17.80
C PHE A 125 9.83 11.70 -19.03
N ARG A 126 9.32 10.63 -19.66
CA ARG A 126 9.93 10.04 -20.86
C ARG A 126 9.96 11.02 -22.01
N ASP A 127 8.83 11.67 -22.28
CA ASP A 127 8.68 12.60 -23.40
C ASP A 127 9.66 13.78 -23.25
N TYR A 128 10.00 14.18 -22.03
CA TYR A 128 10.98 15.23 -21.75
C TYR A 128 12.43 14.72 -21.86
N PHE A 129 12.77 13.60 -21.21
CA PHE A 129 14.14 13.08 -21.17
C PHE A 129 14.59 12.39 -22.47
N LYS A 130 13.66 12.02 -23.37
CA LYS A 130 13.96 11.47 -24.71
C LYS A 130 14.06 12.52 -25.82
N GLN A 131 13.95 13.80 -25.49
CA GLN A 131 14.21 14.86 -26.46
C GLN A 131 15.70 14.98 -26.71
N GLU A 132 16.09 15.06 -27.98
CA GLU A 132 17.46 15.30 -28.40
C GLU A 132 17.91 16.71 -27.98
N VAL A 133 19.12 16.78 -27.44
CA VAL A 133 19.79 18.05 -27.10
C VAL A 133 21.00 18.31 -27.99
N ALA A 134 21.60 17.24 -28.54
CA ALA A 134 22.65 17.29 -29.54
C ALA A 134 22.52 16.07 -30.47
N PRO A 135 23.18 16.05 -31.65
CA PRO A 135 23.11 14.91 -32.55
C PRO A 135 23.54 13.60 -31.88
N GLY A 136 22.60 12.68 -31.67
CA GLY A 136 22.84 11.39 -31.03
C GLY A 136 22.87 11.41 -29.49
N GLU A 137 22.48 12.52 -28.86
CA GLU A 137 22.41 12.68 -27.41
C GLU A 137 21.03 13.19 -27.00
N ASP A 138 20.32 12.40 -26.20
CA ASP A 138 19.08 12.84 -25.57
C ASP A 138 19.34 13.49 -24.19
N ARG A 139 18.33 14.11 -23.60
CA ARG A 139 18.45 14.70 -22.25
C ARG A 139 18.85 13.69 -21.18
N TRP A 140 18.48 12.42 -21.34
CA TRP A 140 18.86 11.37 -20.42
C TRP A 140 20.35 11.05 -20.51
N ASP A 141 20.90 11.03 -21.72
CA ASP A 141 22.34 10.91 -21.97
C ASP A 141 23.07 12.13 -21.38
N SER A 142 22.57 13.34 -21.62
CA SER A 142 23.13 14.57 -21.03
C SER A 142 23.11 14.54 -19.50
N PHE A 143 22.06 14.00 -18.88
CA PHE A 143 21.97 13.84 -17.42
C PHE A 143 23.10 12.94 -16.90
N HIS A 144 23.42 11.84 -17.58
CA HIS A 144 24.54 10.97 -17.20
C HIS A 144 25.88 11.68 -17.36
N ASN A 145 26.06 12.38 -18.49
CA ASN A 145 27.32 13.04 -18.82
C ASN A 145 27.65 14.21 -17.89
N LYS A 146 26.62 14.93 -17.39
CA LYS A 146 26.77 16.09 -16.49
C LYS A 146 26.71 15.73 -15.00
N MET A 147 26.49 14.46 -14.67
CA MET A 147 26.40 14.02 -13.27
C MET A 147 27.71 14.29 -12.53
N THR A 148 27.64 15.03 -11.42
CA THR A 148 28.76 15.25 -10.51
C THR A 148 28.59 14.43 -9.22
N ASP A 149 29.67 14.23 -8.46
CA ASP A 149 29.61 13.54 -7.16
C ASP A 149 28.61 14.22 -6.19
N TYR A 150 28.46 15.54 -6.27
CA TYR A 150 27.51 16.31 -5.47
C TYR A 150 26.06 15.92 -5.78
N TYR A 151 25.66 15.94 -7.05
CA TYR A 151 24.30 15.60 -7.45
C TYR A 151 24.00 14.11 -7.31
N LEU A 152 25.02 13.26 -7.47
CA LEU A 152 24.89 11.84 -7.17
C LEU A 152 24.59 11.63 -5.68
N ASP A 153 25.35 12.26 -4.78
CA ASP A 153 25.11 12.18 -3.33
C ASP A 153 23.72 12.70 -2.94
N GLU A 154 23.26 13.77 -3.57
CA GLU A 154 21.91 14.31 -3.39
C GLU A 154 20.83 13.29 -3.79
N LEU A 155 20.93 12.69 -4.98
CA LEU A 155 19.99 11.65 -5.43
C LEU A 155 20.04 10.40 -4.54
N LEU A 156 21.23 10.00 -4.09
CA LEU A 156 21.40 8.89 -3.15
C LEU A 156 20.74 9.21 -1.81
N THR A 157 20.85 10.45 -1.33
CA THR A 157 20.18 10.92 -0.12
C THR A 157 18.66 10.82 -0.25
N HIS A 158 18.08 11.24 -1.37
CA HIS A 158 16.64 11.08 -1.62
C HIS A 158 16.21 9.60 -1.59
N LEU A 159 17.01 8.70 -2.16
CA LEU A 159 16.76 7.26 -2.08
C LEU A 159 16.86 6.72 -0.65
N GLU A 160 17.83 7.18 0.14
CA GLU A 160 17.99 6.78 1.54
C GLU A 160 16.80 7.21 2.41
N ILE A 161 16.27 8.42 2.19
CA ILE A 161 15.03 8.91 2.83
C ILE A 161 13.86 7.98 2.47
N LEU A 162 13.67 7.69 1.17
CA LEU A 162 12.61 6.77 0.72
C LEU A 162 12.77 5.38 1.37
N ARG A 163 14.00 4.88 1.49
CA ARG A 163 14.27 3.60 2.15
C ARG A 163 13.89 3.64 3.62
N GLY A 164 14.14 4.74 4.33
CA GLY A 164 13.69 4.95 5.71
C GLY A 164 12.19 4.74 5.84
N GLU A 165 11.42 5.37 4.95
CA GLU A 165 9.96 5.23 4.90
C GLU A 165 9.49 3.82 4.55
N ILE A 166 10.18 3.13 3.63
CA ILE A 166 9.91 1.72 3.31
C ILE A 166 10.08 0.83 4.56
N LEU A 167 11.16 1.03 5.33
CA LEU A 167 11.43 0.26 6.55
C LEU A 167 10.42 0.59 7.66
N PHE A 168 10.03 1.87 7.79
CA PHE A 168 8.97 2.29 8.70
C PHE A 168 7.64 1.61 8.33
N ALA A 169 7.22 1.67 7.06
CA ALA A 169 5.98 1.06 6.61
C ALA A 169 5.97 -0.47 6.84
N MET A 170 7.07 -1.16 6.51
CA MET A 170 7.18 -2.61 6.72
C MET A 170 7.23 -3.03 8.20
N SER A 171 7.74 -2.19 9.09
CA SER A 171 7.79 -2.49 10.54
C SER A 171 6.49 -2.12 11.25
N ALA A 172 5.83 -1.04 10.80
CA ALA A 172 4.62 -0.53 11.44
C ALA A 172 3.34 -1.25 10.97
N LEU A 173 3.36 -1.91 9.81
CA LEU A 173 2.22 -2.60 9.22
C LEU A 173 2.45 -4.10 9.02
N GLU A 174 1.40 -4.89 9.26
CA GLU A 174 1.37 -6.27 8.85
C GLU A 174 0.94 -6.36 7.38
N ILE A 175 1.93 -6.49 6.48
CA ILE A 175 1.70 -6.58 5.03
C ILE A 175 1.36 -8.03 4.65
N ASP A 176 0.07 -8.32 4.48
CA ASP A 176 -0.43 -9.67 4.17
C ASP A 176 -0.09 -10.17 2.76
N ASP A 177 0.10 -9.22 1.83
CA ASP A 177 0.39 -9.48 0.43
C ASP A 177 1.87 -9.76 0.25
N LYS A 178 2.19 -11.03 -0.01
CA LYS A 178 3.56 -11.50 -0.20
C LYS A 178 4.26 -10.75 -1.34
N ARG A 179 3.54 -10.39 -2.40
CA ARG A 179 4.12 -9.70 -3.56
C ARG A 179 4.55 -8.29 -3.19
N VAL A 180 3.70 -7.56 -2.45
CA VAL A 180 3.99 -6.21 -1.95
C VAL A 180 5.17 -6.25 -0.98
N LEU A 181 5.17 -7.19 -0.03
CA LEU A 181 6.27 -7.33 0.92
C LEU A 181 7.60 -7.70 0.24
N GLU A 182 7.59 -8.63 -0.70
CA GLU A 182 8.79 -8.99 -1.48
C GLU A 182 9.29 -7.81 -2.32
N PHE A 183 8.37 -7.04 -2.93
CA PHE A 183 8.70 -5.83 -3.66
C PHE A 183 9.39 -4.80 -2.77
N LEU A 184 8.81 -4.44 -1.63
CA LEU A 184 9.38 -3.44 -0.70
C LEU A 184 10.76 -3.87 -0.17
N LYS A 185 10.92 -5.16 0.15
CA LYS A 185 12.22 -5.72 0.55
C LYS A 185 13.26 -5.61 -0.56
N ARG A 186 12.89 -5.95 -1.79
CA ARG A 186 13.78 -5.85 -2.96
C ARG A 186 14.14 -4.40 -3.23
N LEU A 187 13.17 -3.49 -3.22
CA LEU A 187 13.40 -2.05 -3.41
C LEU A 187 14.36 -1.50 -2.35
N SER A 188 14.11 -1.81 -1.06
CA SER A 188 15.01 -1.42 0.04
C SER A 188 16.44 -1.97 -0.16
N ALA A 189 16.57 -3.23 -0.57
CA ALA A 189 17.87 -3.84 -0.83
C ALA A 189 18.57 -3.22 -2.06
N THR A 190 17.83 -2.87 -3.11
CA THR A 190 18.35 -2.18 -4.29
C THR A 190 18.89 -0.80 -3.91
N ILE A 191 18.14 -0.02 -3.11
CA ILE A 191 18.59 1.29 -2.63
C ILE A 191 19.91 1.17 -1.85
N ILE A 192 20.05 0.17 -0.96
CA ILE A 192 21.32 -0.06 -0.25
C ILE A 192 22.48 -0.33 -1.21
N ARG A 193 22.22 -1.06 -2.32
CA ARG A 193 23.25 -1.32 -3.32
C ARG A 193 23.64 -0.04 -4.05
N MET A 194 22.67 0.82 -4.38
CA MET A 194 22.91 2.09 -5.06
C MET A 194 23.77 3.06 -4.24
N ARG A 195 23.77 2.97 -2.91
CA ARG A 195 24.70 3.76 -2.07
C ARG A 195 26.18 3.54 -2.42
N LYS A 196 26.54 2.39 -3.01
CA LYS A 196 27.91 2.10 -3.44
C LYS A 196 28.23 2.61 -4.85
N THR A 197 27.29 3.28 -5.51
CA THR A 197 27.53 3.91 -6.81
C THR A 197 28.63 4.96 -6.65
N THR A 198 29.60 4.92 -7.55
CA THR A 198 30.67 5.91 -7.63
C THR A 198 30.63 6.58 -9.01
N GLY A 199 31.52 7.53 -9.27
CA GLY A 199 31.63 8.15 -10.60
C GLY A 199 32.11 7.21 -11.72
N ASP A 200 32.35 5.92 -11.44
CA ASP A 200 32.71 4.95 -12.48
C ASP A 200 31.53 4.67 -13.44
N TYR A 201 31.86 4.46 -14.72
CA TYR A 201 30.88 4.32 -15.79
C TYR A 201 29.85 3.20 -15.55
N ASP A 202 30.29 2.05 -15.05
CA ASP A 202 29.43 0.87 -14.90
C ASP A 202 28.44 1.03 -13.73
N SER A 203 28.89 1.60 -12.61
CA SER A 203 28.00 1.88 -11.48
C SER A 203 27.03 3.02 -11.79
N MET A 204 27.49 4.08 -12.46
CA MET A 204 26.63 5.18 -12.90
C MET A 204 25.55 4.70 -13.86
N LYS A 205 25.92 3.85 -14.83
CA LYS A 205 24.95 3.24 -15.76
C LYS A 205 23.92 2.37 -15.03
N SER A 206 24.36 1.60 -14.04
CA SER A 206 23.46 0.77 -13.23
C SER A 206 22.48 1.62 -12.41
N PHE A 207 22.98 2.71 -11.83
CA PHE A 207 22.18 3.70 -11.11
C PHE A 207 21.16 4.39 -12.02
N GLY A 208 21.61 4.87 -13.18
CA GLY A 208 20.76 5.45 -14.20
C GLY A 208 19.63 4.51 -14.62
N ASN A 209 19.96 3.25 -14.95
CA ASN A 209 18.94 2.26 -15.31
C ASN A 209 17.89 2.06 -14.21
N PHE A 210 18.31 2.04 -12.94
CA PHE A 210 17.38 1.95 -11.82
C PHE A 210 16.49 3.20 -11.72
N MET A 211 17.05 4.41 -11.84
CA MET A 211 16.26 5.64 -11.86
C MET A 211 15.28 5.62 -13.04
N TRP A 212 15.72 5.22 -14.24
CA TRP A 212 14.83 5.11 -15.38
C TRP A 212 13.67 4.12 -15.14
N GLU A 213 13.92 2.97 -14.52
CA GLU A 213 12.85 2.03 -14.13
C GLU A 213 11.82 2.68 -13.20
N VAL A 214 12.27 3.40 -12.18
CA VAL A 214 11.41 4.07 -11.18
C VAL A 214 10.60 5.21 -11.81
N PHE A 215 11.24 6.08 -12.60
CA PHE A 215 10.63 7.32 -13.10
C PHE A 215 9.91 7.15 -14.44
N ALA A 216 10.45 6.34 -15.35
CA ALA A 216 9.86 6.11 -16.67
C ALA A 216 8.91 4.92 -16.72
N GLY A 217 8.86 4.09 -15.66
CA GLY A 217 8.04 2.88 -15.61
C GLY A 217 8.52 1.78 -16.56
N TRP A 218 9.83 1.73 -16.81
CA TRP A 218 10.44 0.71 -17.67
C TRP A 218 10.67 -0.59 -16.90
N SER A 219 10.30 -1.72 -17.49
CA SER A 219 10.68 -3.05 -17.01
C SER A 219 11.41 -3.82 -18.09
N MET A 220 12.51 -4.48 -17.74
CA MET A 220 13.24 -5.36 -18.67
C MET A 220 12.39 -6.50 -19.25
N VAL A 221 11.30 -6.90 -18.57
CA VAL A 221 10.44 -8.00 -18.99
C VAL A 221 9.25 -7.52 -19.81
N THR A 222 8.61 -6.43 -19.39
CA THR A 222 7.34 -5.98 -19.98
C THR A 222 7.45 -4.69 -20.80
N GLY A 223 8.64 -4.08 -20.86
CA GLY A 223 8.84 -2.75 -21.43
C GLY A 223 8.15 -1.66 -20.59
N TYR A 224 7.73 -0.58 -21.26
CA TYR A 224 7.05 0.53 -20.61
C TYR A 224 5.64 0.16 -20.13
N GLN A 225 5.41 0.32 -18.84
CA GLN A 225 4.13 0.03 -18.24
C GLN A 225 3.16 1.21 -18.40
N LYS A 226 1.87 0.90 -18.54
CA LYS A 226 0.81 1.92 -18.66
C LYS A 226 0.43 2.55 -17.32
N ARG A 227 0.74 1.87 -16.22
CA ARG A 227 0.45 2.30 -14.84
C ARG A 227 1.74 2.31 -14.05
N ASP A 228 1.81 3.19 -13.06
CA ASP A 228 2.94 3.26 -12.15
C ASP A 228 2.87 2.07 -11.19
N PHE A 229 3.71 1.06 -11.43
CA PHE A 229 3.77 -0.15 -10.62
C PHE A 229 4.16 0.13 -9.17
N PHE A 230 5.00 1.14 -8.92
CA PHE A 230 5.39 1.50 -7.57
C PHE A 230 4.18 2.06 -6.83
N GLU A 231 3.41 2.94 -7.47
CA GLU A 231 2.18 3.47 -6.91
C GLU A 231 1.13 2.36 -6.66
N ASP A 232 0.97 1.43 -7.60
CA ASP A 232 0.07 0.27 -7.44
C ASP A 232 0.48 -0.60 -6.24
N MET A 233 1.79 -0.82 -6.02
CA MET A 233 2.29 -1.57 -4.86
C MET A 233 2.06 -0.82 -3.54
N ILE A 234 2.23 0.50 -3.53
CA ILE A 234 1.96 1.35 -2.34
C ILE A 234 0.47 1.32 -2.00
N GLN A 235 -0.41 1.43 -2.99
CA GLN A 235 -1.86 1.38 -2.76
C GLN A 235 -2.35 0.02 -2.24
N ALA A 236 -1.62 -1.05 -2.55
CA ALA A 236 -1.90 -2.41 -2.12
C ALA A 236 -1.46 -2.71 -0.66
N ILE A 237 -0.67 -1.82 -0.03
CA ILE A 237 -0.27 -1.89 1.39
C ILE A 237 -1.48 -1.80 2.31
#